data_AF-A0A085EUH5-F1
#
_entry.id   AF-A0A085EUH5-F1
#
_cell.length_a   1.000
_cell.length_b   1.000
_cell.length_c   1.000
_cell.angle_alpha   90.00
_cell.angle_beta   90.00
_cell.angle_gamma   90.00
#
_symmetry.space_group_name_H-M   'P 1'
#
loop_
_entity.id
_entity.type
_entity.pdbx_description
1 polymer ?
#
loop_
_entity_poly.entity_id
_entity_poly.type
_entity_poly.pdbx_seq_one_letter_code
_entity_poly.pdbx_strand_id
1 'polypeptide(L)'
;MPASAFRPPVIARVVTGVDVLSRARAALAGGAEIIELASEDTASVQRELDCIVPAIEALIDAGIAAPIAIASRRALVVDQAIEAGATLVCPLEGEEAAEMAEIIALHGAEIAGKPRAI
;
A
#
# COMPACT_ATOMS: atom_id res chain seq x y z
N MET A 1 -11.67 -27.51 -20.15
CA MET A 1 -11.03 -26.20 -19.86
C MET A 1 -10.46 -26.30 -18.46
N PRO A 2 -9.14 -26.34 -18.24
CA PRO A 2 -8.64 -26.25 -16.87
C PRO A 2 -9.06 -24.88 -16.33
N ALA A 3 -9.68 -24.87 -15.16
CA ALA A 3 -9.89 -23.63 -14.42
C ALA A 3 -8.53 -22.94 -14.32
N SER A 4 -8.42 -21.70 -14.82
CA SER A 4 -7.24 -20.88 -14.62
C SER A 4 -6.96 -20.90 -13.13
N ALA A 5 -5.87 -21.56 -12.71
CA ALA A 5 -5.51 -21.66 -11.31
C ALA A 5 -5.22 -20.23 -10.86
N PHE A 6 -6.14 -19.64 -10.10
CA PHE A 6 -5.98 -18.32 -9.52
C PHE A 6 -4.63 -18.30 -8.80
N ARG A 7 -3.65 -17.57 -9.38
CA ARG A 7 -2.37 -17.33 -8.74
C ARG A 7 -2.56 -16.03 -7.96
N PRO A 8 -2.42 -16.04 -6.63
CA PRO A 8 -2.46 -14.81 -5.87
C PRO A 8 -1.32 -13.90 -6.34
N PRO A 9 -1.56 -12.58 -6.46
CA PRO A 9 -0.54 -11.65 -6.91
C PRO A 9 0.66 -11.67 -5.95
N VAL A 10 1.87 -11.54 -6.50
CA VAL A 10 3.08 -11.44 -5.68
C VAL A 10 3.18 -10.01 -5.14
N ILE A 11 2.99 -9.85 -3.83
CA ILE A 11 3.10 -8.57 -3.14
C ILE A 11 4.50 -8.45 -2.54
N ALA A 12 5.19 -7.33 -2.79
CA ALA A 12 6.48 -7.05 -2.18
C ALA A 12 6.39 -5.81 -1.28
N ARG A 13 6.84 -5.99 -0.04
CA ARG A 13 6.84 -4.91 0.95
C ARG A 13 8.06 -4.01 0.81
N VAL A 14 7.81 -2.72 0.66
CA VAL A 14 8.78 -1.63 0.64
C VAL A 14 8.49 -0.71 1.82
N VAL A 15 9.54 -0.34 2.53
CA VAL A 15 9.45 0.36 3.82
C VAL A 15 10.13 1.72 3.67
N THR A 16 9.46 2.80 4.09
CA THR A 16 9.90 4.19 3.84
C THR A 16 10.99 4.64 4.83
N GLY A 17 12.19 4.91 4.32
CA GLY A 17 13.36 5.35 5.11
C GLY A 17 14.70 4.94 4.51
N VAL A 18 14.71 3.88 3.70
CA VAL A 18 15.76 3.52 2.72
C VAL A 18 15.25 3.71 1.29
N ASP A 19 16.13 3.99 0.33
CA ASP A 19 15.83 4.26 -1.10
C ASP A 19 14.65 3.43 -1.64
N VAL A 20 13.45 4.03 -1.55
CA VAL A 20 12.16 3.39 -1.85
C VAL A 20 12.12 2.97 -3.30
N LEU A 21 12.69 3.80 -4.19
CA LEU A 21 12.74 3.54 -5.63
C LEU A 21 13.59 2.31 -5.93
N SER A 22 14.79 2.24 -5.38
CA SER A 22 15.67 1.08 -5.59
C SER A 22 15.03 -0.21 -5.08
N ARG A 23 14.37 -0.17 -3.92
CA ARG A 23 13.66 -1.33 -3.37
C ARG A 23 12.46 -1.74 -4.21
N ALA A 24 11.66 -0.78 -4.68
CA ALA A 24 10.52 -1.05 -5.55
C ALA A 24 10.98 -1.65 -6.88
N ARG A 25 12.02 -1.10 -7.51
CA ARG A 25 12.59 -1.65 -8.76
C ARG A 25 13.13 -3.07 -8.55
N ALA A 26 13.83 -3.32 -7.44
CA ALA A 26 14.33 -4.65 -7.11
C ALA A 26 13.19 -5.65 -6.89
N ALA A 27 12.12 -5.23 -6.21
CA ALA A 27 10.93 -6.03 -6.00
C ALA A 27 10.25 -6.41 -7.32
N LEU A 28 10.05 -5.44 -8.21
CA LEU A 28 9.46 -5.68 -9.54
C LEU A 28 10.35 -6.59 -10.39
N ALA A 29 11.67 -6.39 -10.36
CA ALA A 29 12.62 -7.29 -11.02
C ALA A 29 12.59 -8.71 -10.45
N GLY A 30 12.27 -8.85 -9.16
CA GLY A 30 12.03 -10.13 -8.49
C GLY A 30 10.67 -10.78 -8.81
N GLY A 31 9.83 -10.13 -9.61
CA GLY A 31 8.51 -10.63 -10.02
C GLY A 31 7.36 -10.20 -9.12
N ALA A 32 7.55 -9.14 -8.30
CA ALA A 32 6.44 -8.51 -7.61
C ALA A 32 5.47 -7.84 -8.61
N GLU A 33 4.19 -8.00 -8.36
CA GLU A 33 3.10 -7.41 -9.15
C GLU A 33 2.49 -6.20 -8.44
N ILE A 34 2.58 -6.15 -7.11
CA ILE A 34 2.06 -5.09 -6.26
C ILE A 34 3.15 -4.63 -5.29
N ILE A 35 3.29 -3.33 -5.11
CA ILE A 35 4.19 -2.73 -4.12
C ILE A 35 3.39 -2.40 -2.87
N GLU A 36 3.62 -3.13 -1.79
CA GLU A 36 3.07 -2.81 -0.46
C GLU A 36 3.99 -1.80 0.23
N LEU A 37 3.53 -0.57 0.41
CA LEU A 37 4.28 0.50 1.03
C LEU A 37 3.91 0.61 2.52
N ALA A 38 4.91 0.69 3.38
CA ALA A 38 4.71 0.85 4.82
C ALA A 38 5.69 1.88 5.39
N SER A 39 5.27 2.62 6.41
CA SER A 39 6.15 3.59 7.07
C SER A 39 7.12 2.94 8.08
N GLU A 40 8.39 3.41 8.13
CA GLU A 40 9.28 3.13 9.27
C GLU A 40 8.91 3.96 10.51
N ASP A 41 8.43 5.17 10.30
CA ASP A 41 8.00 6.05 11.39
C ASP A 41 6.47 6.06 11.47
N THR A 42 5.95 5.39 12.51
CA THR A 42 4.52 5.40 12.85
C THR A 42 4.24 6.18 14.15
N ALA A 43 5.19 6.99 14.63
CA ALA A 43 5.10 7.65 15.93
C ALA A 43 3.93 8.64 16.01
N SER A 44 3.60 9.31 14.92
CA SER A 44 2.41 10.14 14.78
C SER A 44 1.81 10.00 13.38
N VAL A 45 0.56 10.42 13.21
CA VAL A 45 -0.12 10.40 11.91
C VAL A 45 0.67 11.25 10.90
N GLN A 46 1.05 12.46 11.32
CA GLN A 46 1.81 13.38 10.47
C GLN A 46 3.15 12.79 10.03
N ARG A 47 3.92 12.17 10.93
CA ARG A 47 5.20 11.57 10.54
C ARG A 47 5.05 10.41 9.57
N GLU A 48 4.02 9.61 9.76
CA GLU A 48 3.71 8.51 8.86
C GLU A 48 3.34 9.04 7.46
N LEU A 49 2.53 10.09 7.39
CA LEU A 49 2.22 10.80 6.13
C LEU A 49 3.47 11.43 5.48
N ASP A 50 4.31 12.10 6.25
CA ASP A 50 5.54 12.76 5.78
C ASP A 50 6.51 11.74 5.15
N CYS A 51 6.42 10.47 5.52
CA CYS A 51 7.19 9.40 4.90
C CYS A 51 6.46 8.71 3.73
N ILE A 52 5.15 8.55 3.81
CA ILE A 52 4.35 7.81 2.82
C ILE A 52 4.09 8.63 1.56
N VAL A 53 3.59 9.86 1.71
CA VAL A 53 3.14 10.66 0.57
C VAL A 53 4.28 10.91 -0.41
N PRO A 54 5.48 11.38 0.03
CA PRO A 54 6.60 11.58 -0.90
C PRO A 54 7.10 10.28 -1.53
N ALA A 55 6.94 9.15 -0.84
CA ALA A 55 7.36 7.85 -1.36
C ALA A 55 6.42 7.37 -2.48
N ILE A 56 5.11 7.59 -2.34
CA ILE A 56 4.12 7.30 -3.39
C ILE A 56 4.37 8.21 -4.60
N GLU A 57 4.48 9.52 -4.38
CA GLU A 57 4.77 10.50 -5.44
C GLU A 57 6.05 10.13 -6.21
N ALA A 58 7.14 9.81 -5.49
CA ALA A 58 8.39 9.40 -6.11
C ALA A 58 8.23 8.14 -6.99
N LEU A 59 7.46 7.13 -6.54
CA LEU A 59 7.21 5.91 -7.33
C LEU A 59 6.44 6.23 -8.62
N ILE A 60 5.42 7.09 -8.52
CA ILE A 60 4.62 7.54 -9.66
C ILE A 60 5.48 8.34 -10.64
N ASP A 61 6.23 9.33 -10.15
CA ASP A 61 7.14 10.15 -10.95
C ASP A 61 8.23 9.33 -11.64
N ALA A 62 8.68 8.26 -10.98
CA ALA A 62 9.65 7.31 -11.54
C ALA A 62 9.06 6.36 -12.60
N GLY A 63 7.76 6.48 -12.90
CA GLY A 63 7.04 5.71 -13.90
C GLY A 63 6.74 4.27 -13.47
N ILE A 64 6.67 3.99 -12.17
CA ILE A 64 6.29 2.66 -11.67
C ILE A 64 4.80 2.46 -11.95
N ALA A 65 4.48 1.58 -12.90
CA ALA A 65 3.09 1.26 -13.29
C ALA A 65 2.43 0.17 -12.43
N ALA A 66 3.18 -0.44 -11.50
CA ALA A 66 2.64 -1.46 -10.61
C ALA A 66 1.69 -0.81 -9.58
N PRO A 67 0.54 -1.44 -9.28
CA PRO A 67 -0.36 -0.96 -8.23
C PRO A 67 0.38 -0.79 -6.89
N ILE A 68 0.07 0.31 -6.20
CA ILE A 68 0.63 0.62 -4.88
C ILE A 68 -0.44 0.30 -3.84
N ALA A 69 -0.08 -0.56 -2.89
CA ALA A 69 -0.86 -0.91 -1.73
C ALA A 69 -0.33 -0.21 -0.48
N ILE A 70 -1.16 0.52 0.26
CA ILE A 70 -0.75 1.14 1.52
C ILE A 70 -0.99 0.22 2.70
N ALA A 71 0.06 -0.07 3.48
CA ALA A 71 -0.02 -0.83 4.72
C ALA A 71 0.03 0.07 5.95
N SER A 72 -1.15 0.51 6.40
CA SER A 72 -1.30 1.31 7.63
C SER A 72 -2.43 0.78 8.52
N ARG A 73 -2.39 1.17 9.79
CA ARG A 73 -3.43 0.91 10.78
C ARG A 73 -4.37 2.10 10.99
N ARG A 74 -4.12 3.22 10.29
CA ARG A 74 -4.76 4.51 10.51
C ARG A 74 -5.57 4.95 9.31
N ALA A 75 -6.84 5.26 9.53
CA ALA A 75 -7.80 5.66 8.52
C ALA A 75 -7.30 6.89 7.74
N LEU A 76 -6.85 7.93 8.44
CA LEU A 76 -6.39 9.18 7.83
C LEU A 76 -5.12 8.99 6.96
N VAL A 77 -4.25 8.05 7.33
CA VAL A 77 -3.06 7.73 6.51
C VAL A 77 -3.47 7.09 5.19
N VAL A 78 -4.46 6.20 5.24
CA VAL A 78 -4.96 5.52 4.04
C VAL A 78 -5.69 6.48 3.11
N ASP A 79 -6.54 7.35 3.66
CA ASP A 79 -7.21 8.40 2.90
C ASP A 79 -6.23 9.24 2.08
N GLN A 80 -5.23 9.80 2.74
CA GLN A 80 -4.22 10.65 2.11
C GLN A 80 -3.28 9.86 1.17
N ALA A 81 -3.00 8.59 1.47
CA ALA A 81 -2.23 7.73 0.58
C ALA A 81 -2.98 7.44 -0.72
N ILE A 82 -4.31 7.26 -0.66
CA ILE A 82 -5.14 7.07 -1.85
C ILE A 82 -5.19 8.35 -2.68
N GLU A 83 -5.33 9.52 -2.04
CA GLU A 83 -5.25 10.82 -2.72
C GLU A 83 -3.89 11.03 -3.40
N ALA A 84 -2.80 10.54 -2.80
CA ALA A 84 -1.45 10.58 -3.39
C ALA A 84 -1.26 9.59 -4.56
N GLY A 85 -2.19 8.64 -4.76
CA GLY A 85 -2.19 7.70 -5.89
C GLY A 85 -2.05 6.22 -5.52
N ALA A 86 -2.13 5.85 -4.22
CA ALA A 86 -2.31 4.46 -3.86
C ALA A 86 -3.68 3.95 -4.32
N THR A 87 -3.72 2.77 -4.94
CA THR A 87 -4.98 2.18 -5.46
C THR A 87 -5.48 1.02 -4.61
N LEU A 88 -4.61 0.52 -3.73
CA LEU A 88 -4.86 -0.66 -2.91
C LEU A 88 -4.60 -0.36 -1.43
N VAL A 89 -5.29 -1.06 -0.53
CA VAL A 89 -5.10 -0.93 0.92
C VAL A 89 -4.82 -2.31 1.52
N CYS A 90 -3.73 -2.40 2.29
CA CYS A 90 -3.38 -3.55 3.13
C CYS A 90 -3.60 -3.16 4.60
N PRO A 91 -4.84 -3.16 5.11
CA PRO A 91 -5.11 -2.68 6.46
C PRO A 91 -4.37 -3.56 7.48
N LEU A 92 -3.61 -2.89 8.36
CA LEU A 92 -3.00 -3.54 9.52
C LEU A 92 -4.01 -3.58 10.66
N GLU A 93 -3.93 -4.58 11.54
CA GLU A 93 -4.77 -4.65 12.73
C GLU A 93 -4.61 -3.37 13.56
N GLY A 94 -5.74 -2.75 13.93
CA GLY A 94 -5.78 -1.45 14.60
C GLY A 94 -7.19 -1.05 15.04
N GLU A 95 -7.25 -0.03 15.89
CA GLU A 95 -8.50 0.44 16.53
C GLU A 95 -9.46 1.15 15.54
N GLU A 96 -8.97 1.58 14.37
CA GLU A 96 -9.71 2.40 13.39
C GLU A 96 -10.30 1.58 12.22
N ALA A 97 -10.48 0.26 12.38
CA ALA A 97 -10.90 -0.63 11.30
C ALA A 97 -12.27 -0.26 10.67
N ALA A 98 -13.18 0.34 11.45
CA ALA A 98 -14.49 0.78 10.95
C ALA A 98 -14.38 2.02 10.03
N GLU A 99 -13.67 3.06 10.47
CA GLU A 99 -13.40 4.25 9.64
C GLU A 99 -12.61 3.89 8.39
N MET A 100 -11.65 2.98 8.50
CA MET A 100 -10.88 2.47 7.37
C MET A 100 -11.78 1.86 6.29
N ALA A 101 -12.77 1.04 6.70
CA ALA A 101 -13.70 0.42 5.76
C ALA A 101 -14.56 1.45 5.02
N GLU A 102 -14.97 2.54 5.71
CA GLU A 102 -15.71 3.64 5.09
C GLU A 102 -14.85 4.39 4.06
N ILE A 103 -13.58 4.68 4.37
CA ILE A 103 -12.65 5.38 3.46
C ILE A 103 -12.38 4.54 2.21
N ILE A 104 -12.10 3.24 2.38
CA ILE A 104 -11.89 2.32 1.25
C ILE A 104 -13.11 2.33 0.32
N ALA A 105 -14.31 2.27 0.89
CA ALA A 105 -15.55 2.30 0.13
C ALA A 105 -15.78 3.66 -0.56
N LEU A 106 -15.43 4.77 0.10
CA LEU A 106 -15.60 6.12 -0.43
C LEU A 106 -14.73 6.38 -1.66
N HIS A 107 -13.47 5.94 -1.62
CA HIS A 107 -12.52 6.13 -2.72
C HIS A 107 -12.58 5.03 -3.78
N GLY A 108 -13.34 3.96 -3.54
CA GLY A 108 -13.37 2.79 -4.43
C GLY A 108 -12.05 2.03 -4.50
N ALA A 109 -11.22 2.14 -3.45
CA ALA A 109 -9.96 1.41 -3.34
C ALA A 109 -10.25 -0.08 -3.07
N GLU A 110 -9.34 -0.96 -3.50
CA GLU A 110 -9.49 -2.40 -3.24
C GLU A 110 -8.56 -2.86 -2.10
N ILE A 111 -8.98 -3.88 -1.36
CA ILE A 111 -8.13 -4.48 -0.32
C ILE A 111 -7.17 -5.47 -0.97
N ALA A 112 -5.87 -5.21 -0.83
CA ALA A 112 -4.83 -6.14 -1.25
C ALA A 112 -4.46 -7.09 -0.11
N GLY A 113 -4.33 -8.38 -0.43
CA GLY A 113 -3.97 -9.42 0.53
C GLY A 113 -5.17 -10.23 1.05
N LYS A 114 -4.88 -11.32 1.79
CA LYS A 114 -5.96 -12.14 2.37
C LYS A 114 -6.74 -11.29 3.38
N PRO A 115 -8.09 -11.33 3.40
CA PRO A 115 -8.82 -10.94 4.59
C PRO A 115 -8.34 -11.87 5.71
N ARG A 116 -7.49 -11.37 6.60
CA ARG A 116 -7.30 -12.03 7.89
C ARG A 116 -8.61 -11.78 8.62
N ALA A 117 -9.38 -12.86 8.80
CA ALA A 117 -10.60 -12.82 9.57
C ALA A 117 -10.32 -12.16 10.92
N ILE A 118 -11.04 -11.07 11.18
CA ILE A 118 -11.37 -10.57 12.52
C ILE A 118 -11.83 -11.72 13.43
#